data_AF-A0AAW4WQI1-F1
#
_entry.id   AF-A0AAW4WQI1-F1
#
_cell.length_a   1.000
_cell.length_b   1.000
_cell.length_c   1.000
_cell.angle_alpha   90.00
_cell.angle_beta   90.00
_cell.angle_gamma   90.00
#
_symmetry.space_group_name_H-M   'P 1'
#
loop_
_entity.id
_entity.type
_entity.pdbx_description
1 polymer ?
#
loop_
_entity_poly.entity_id
_entity_poly.type
_entity_poly.pdbx_seq_one_letter_code
_entity_poly.pdbx_strand_id
1 'polypeptide(L)'
;QKLINQVVLIDYTIIILGSDKMAINNTLKDIREERNLVQADLAKAVGSCSDTIGRIERGERNASLEIAIRLAHYLKMPVEEIFQIED
;
A
#
# COMPACT_ATOMS: atom_id res chain seq x y z
N GLN A 1 -16.74 -31.47 -3.62
CA GLN A 1 -15.45 -30.79 -3.40
C GLN A 1 -15.74 -29.30 -3.28
N LYS A 2 -15.49 -28.69 -2.11
CA LYS A 2 -15.68 -27.24 -1.92
C LYS A 2 -14.64 -26.52 -2.79
N LEU A 3 -15.08 -25.59 -3.64
CA LEU A 3 -14.18 -24.61 -4.25
C LEU A 3 -13.51 -23.82 -3.12
N ILE A 4 -12.19 -23.80 -3.11
CA ILE A 4 -11.41 -22.78 -2.41
C ILE A 4 -10.85 -21.89 -3.53
N ASN A 5 -11.16 -20.61 -3.46
CA ASN A 5 -11.01 -19.61 -4.53
C ASN A 5 -9.58 -19.51 -5.11
N GLN A 6 -9.49 -19.45 -6.46
CA GLN A 6 -8.61 -18.55 -7.23
C GLN A 6 -7.11 -18.88 -7.49
N VAL A 7 -6.73 -20.14 -7.75
CA VAL A 7 -5.37 -20.47 -8.25
C VAL A 7 -5.41 -21.23 -9.58
N VAL A 8 -4.60 -20.81 -10.56
CA VAL A 8 -4.40 -21.50 -11.84
C VAL A 8 -2.91 -21.78 -12.07
N LEU A 9 -2.59 -22.97 -12.58
CA LEU A 9 -1.24 -23.37 -12.99
C LEU A 9 -1.18 -23.46 -14.51
N ILE A 10 -0.25 -22.72 -15.13
CA ILE A 10 0.06 -22.81 -16.58
C ILE A 10 1.57 -22.94 -16.71
N ASP A 11 2.07 -23.97 -17.40
CA ASP A 11 3.50 -24.17 -17.69
C ASP A 11 4.40 -23.99 -16.45
N TYR A 12 4.06 -24.70 -15.36
CA TYR A 12 4.73 -24.62 -14.05
C TYR A 12 4.74 -23.22 -13.39
N THR A 13 4.03 -22.26 -13.98
CA THR A 13 3.86 -20.91 -13.45
C THR A 13 2.57 -20.85 -12.65
N ILE A 14 2.68 -20.39 -11.40
CA ILE A 14 1.52 -20.15 -10.53
C ILE A 14 0.93 -18.79 -10.91
N ILE A 15 -0.34 -18.79 -11.35
CA ILE A 15 -1.13 -17.59 -11.63
C ILE A 15 -2.23 -17.51 -10.55
N ILE A 16 -2.16 -16.48 -9.71
CA ILE A 16 -3.21 -16.18 -8.73
C ILE A 16 -4.23 -15.26 -9.41
N LEU A 17 -5.43 -15.81 -9.69
CA LEU A 17 -6.48 -15.12 -10.44
C LEU A 17 -7.49 -14.48 -9.49
N GLY A 18 -7.27 -13.21 -9.20
CA GLY A 18 -8.03 -12.47 -8.21
C GLY A 18 -7.18 -12.33 -6.98
N SER A 19 -6.71 -11.11 -6.79
CA SER A 19 -6.06 -10.73 -5.56
C SER A 19 -7.14 -10.85 -4.50
N ASP A 20 -6.89 -11.66 -3.48
CA ASP A 20 -7.42 -11.35 -2.16
C ASP A 20 -7.10 -9.86 -1.95
N LYS A 21 -8.11 -9.01 -2.11
CA LYS A 21 -8.08 -7.68 -1.50
C LYS A 21 -8.11 -8.01 -0.02
N MET A 22 -6.96 -8.33 0.56
CA MET A 22 -6.70 -7.95 1.94
C MET A 22 -7.00 -6.46 1.92
N ALA A 23 -8.15 -6.10 2.48
CA ALA A 23 -8.59 -4.73 2.50
C ALA A 23 -7.60 -4.03 3.41
N ILE A 24 -6.60 -3.39 2.79
CA ILE A 24 -5.62 -2.63 3.54
C ILE A 24 -6.29 -1.31 3.85
N ASN A 25 -6.62 -1.11 5.13
CA ASN A 25 -6.98 0.20 5.62
C ASN A 25 -5.73 1.09 5.59
N ASN A 26 -5.78 2.15 4.80
CA ASN A 26 -4.65 3.05 4.56
C ASN A 26 -4.93 4.42 5.18
N THR A 27 -4.19 4.75 6.24
CA THR A 27 -4.31 6.01 6.99
C THR A 27 -3.31 7.07 6.54
N LEU A 28 -2.53 6.80 5.47
CA LEU A 28 -1.45 7.67 5.02
C LEU A 28 -1.91 9.11 4.76
N LYS A 29 -3.10 9.26 4.16
CA LYS A 29 -3.67 10.58 3.86
C LYS A 29 -3.93 11.38 5.14
N ASP A 30 -4.55 10.75 6.13
CA ASP A 30 -4.90 11.38 7.39
C ASP A 30 -3.64 11.82 8.14
N ILE A 31 -2.64 10.93 8.22
CA ILE A 31 -1.33 11.24 8.83
C ILE A 31 -0.65 12.41 8.09
N ARG A 32 -0.71 12.42 6.76
CA ARG A 32 -0.11 13.48 5.94
C ARG A 32 -0.78 14.83 6.23
N GLU A 33 -2.11 14.85 6.29
CA GLU A 33 -2.89 16.07 6.52
C GLU A 33 -2.76 16.59 7.94
N GLU A 34 -2.75 15.71 8.95
CA GLU A 34 -2.48 16.05 10.35
C GLU A 34 -1.11 16.75 10.52
N ARG A 35 -0.11 16.31 9.75
CA ARG A 35 1.24 16.88 9.77
C ARG A 35 1.44 18.07 8.82
N ASN A 36 0.38 18.58 8.20
CA ASN A 36 0.42 19.68 7.23
C ASN A 36 1.40 19.44 6.07
N LEU A 37 1.55 18.17 5.65
CA LEU A 37 2.43 17.80 4.55
C LEU A 37 1.66 17.82 3.23
N VAL A 38 2.30 18.32 2.17
CA VAL A 38 1.78 18.18 0.80
C VAL A 38 2.32 16.89 0.16
N GLN A 39 1.55 16.30 -0.75
CA GLN A 39 1.93 15.03 -1.41
C GLN A 39 3.29 15.11 -2.12
N ALA A 40 3.63 16.27 -2.69
CA ALA A 40 4.91 16.49 -3.36
C ALA A 40 6.11 16.41 -2.41
N ASP A 41 5.98 16.95 -1.19
CA ASP A 41 7.05 16.92 -0.20
C ASP A 41 7.23 15.51 0.36
N LEU A 42 6.12 14.82 0.64
CA LEU A 42 6.14 13.43 1.07
C LEU A 42 6.75 12.53 -0.01
N ALA A 43 6.34 12.71 -1.27
CA ALA A 43 6.88 11.97 -2.41
C ALA A 43 8.40 12.17 -2.54
N LYS A 44 8.87 13.42 -2.44
CA LYS A 44 10.30 13.75 -2.49
C LYS A 44 11.06 13.08 -1.34
N ALA A 45 10.51 13.10 -0.13
CA ALA A 45 11.14 12.49 1.04
C ALA A 45 11.30 10.98 0.93
N VAL A 46 10.35 10.29 0.29
CA VAL A 46 10.41 8.83 0.09
C VAL A 46 10.97 8.40 -1.27
N GLY A 47 11.42 9.35 -2.11
CA GLY A 47 11.96 9.05 -3.44
C GLY A 47 10.94 8.48 -4.41
N SER A 48 9.74 9.05 -4.43
CA SER A 48 8.62 8.71 -5.31
C SER A 48 8.09 9.96 -6.02
N CYS A 49 6.95 9.86 -6.71
CA CYS A 49 6.24 11.01 -7.29
C CYS A 49 4.89 11.25 -6.61
N SER A 50 4.39 12.49 -6.67
CA SER A 50 3.12 12.90 -6.05
C SER A 50 1.94 12.06 -6.52
N ASP A 51 1.91 11.69 -7.81
CA ASP A 51 0.88 10.80 -8.36
C ASP A 51 0.88 9.44 -7.67
N THR A 52 2.06 8.85 -7.46
CA THR A 52 2.18 7.56 -6.76
C THR A 52 1.67 7.66 -5.33
N ILE A 53 2.04 8.72 -4.59
CA ILE A 53 1.53 8.97 -3.24
C ILE A 53 0.00 9.13 -3.26
N GLY A 54 -0.54 9.91 -4.19
CA GLY A 54 -1.98 10.11 -4.32
C GLY A 54 -2.75 8.82 -4.64
N ARG A 55 -2.22 7.96 -5.52
CA ARG A 55 -2.82 6.65 -5.84
C ARG A 55 -2.76 5.68 -4.66
N ILE A 56 -1.70 5.76 -3.85
CA ILE A 56 -1.60 5.03 -2.58
C ILE A 56 -2.68 5.53 -1.61
N GLU A 57 -2.74 6.83 -1.35
CA GLU A 57 -3.75 7.46 -0.47
C GLU A 57 -5.20 7.13 -0.85
N ARG A 58 -5.50 6.97 -2.14
CA ARG A 58 -6.84 6.58 -2.62
C ARG A 58 -7.08 5.06 -2.67
N GLY A 59 -6.09 4.24 -2.34
CA GLY A 59 -6.19 2.78 -2.44
C GLY A 59 -6.23 2.23 -3.87
N GLU A 60 -5.93 3.07 -4.87
CA GLU A 60 -5.84 2.68 -6.28
C GLU A 60 -4.58 1.86 -6.56
N ARG A 61 -3.58 1.96 -5.66
CA ARG A 61 -2.30 1.24 -5.74
C ARG A 61 -1.81 0.90 -4.35
N ASN A 62 -1.38 -0.34 -4.14
CA ASN A 62 -0.69 -0.72 -2.91
C ASN A 62 0.72 -0.08 -2.88
N ALA A 63 1.14 0.37 -1.69
CA ALA A 63 2.53 0.75 -1.49
C ALA A 63 3.44 -0.47 -1.72
N SER A 64 4.54 -0.28 -2.45
CA SER A 64 5.59 -1.31 -2.46
C SER A 64 6.22 -1.40 -1.08
N LEU A 65 6.82 -2.55 -0.75
CA LEU A 65 7.53 -2.75 0.52
C LEU A 65 8.57 -1.63 0.77
N GLU A 66 9.30 -1.24 -0.27
CA GLU A 66 10.27 -0.15 -0.20
C GLU A 66 9.63 1.19 0.17
N ILE A 67 8.52 1.57 -0.49
CA ILE A 67 7.80 2.83 -0.18
C ILE A 67 7.24 2.76 1.25
N ALA A 68 6.66 1.64 1.66
CA ALA A 68 6.11 1.47 3.00
C ALA A 68 7.17 1.66 4.09
N ILE A 69 8.35 1.03 3.92
CA ILE A 69 9.48 1.19 4.85
C ILE A 69 9.97 2.65 4.88
N ARG A 70 10.12 3.30 3.71
CA ARG A 70 10.56 4.70 3.65
C ARG A 70 9.54 5.65 4.31
N LEU A 71 8.24 5.41 4.11
CA LEU A 71 7.17 6.15 4.76
C LEU A 71 7.24 5.99 6.29
N ALA A 72 7.38 4.76 6.78
CA ALA A 72 7.55 4.48 8.21
C ALA A 72 8.75 5.24 8.82
N HIS A 73 9.90 5.21 8.15
CA HIS A 73 11.08 5.95 8.59
C HIS A 73 10.87 7.47 8.59
N TYR A 74 10.29 8.02 7.51
CA TYR A 74 10.05 9.46 7.39
C TYR A 74 9.03 9.97 8.42
N LEU A 75 7.94 9.22 8.60
CA LEU A 75 6.86 9.55 9.53
C LEU A 75 7.22 9.18 10.98
N LYS A 76 8.31 8.44 11.20
CA LYS A 76 8.74 7.92 12.51
C LYS A 76 7.63 7.10 13.19
N MET A 77 7.01 6.24 12.40
CA MET A 77 5.90 5.38 12.81
C MET A 77 6.12 3.97 12.26
N PRO A 78 5.63 2.93 12.94
CA PRO A 78 5.67 1.57 12.41
C PRO A 78 4.78 1.47 11.14
N VAL A 79 5.11 0.52 10.26
CA VAL A 79 4.40 0.35 8.96
C VAL A 79 2.93 0.00 9.20
N GLU A 80 2.67 -0.75 10.25
CA GLU A 80 1.36 -1.27 10.65
C GLU A 80 0.41 -0.16 11.15
N GLU A 81 0.95 0.99 11.60
CA GLU A 81 0.14 2.17 11.93
C GLU A 81 -0.30 2.95 10.68
N ILE A 82 0.42 2.78 9.56
CA ILE A 82 0.13 3.44 8.27
C ILE A 82 -0.78 2.55 7.41
N PHE A 83 -0.53 1.24 7.42
CA PHE A 83 -1.23 0.24 6.61
C PHE A 83 -1.67 -0.93 7.48
N GLN A 84 -2.99 -1.08 7.67
CA GLN A 84 -3.58 -2.12 8.50
C GLN A 84 -4.30 -3.14 7.62
N ILE A 85 -4.16 -4.43 7.94
CA ILE A 85 -4.95 -5.49 7.31
C ILE A 85 -6.30 -5.52 8.01
N GLU A 86 -7.40 -5.30 7.28
CA GLU A 86 -8.74 -5.58 7.78
C GLU A 86 -8.94 -7.10 7.88
N ASP A 87 -9.47 -7.56 9.03
CA ASP A 87 -9.80 -8.97 9.31
C ASP A 87 -10.98 -9.50 8.47
#